data_AF-A0A3D5P7T9-F1
#
_entry.id   AF-A0A3D5P7T9-F1
#
_cell.length_a   1.000
_cell.length_b   1.000
_cell.length_c   1.000
_cell.angle_alpha   90.00
_cell.angle_beta   90.00
_cell.angle_gamma   90.00
#
_symmetry.space_group_name_H-M   'P 1'
#
loop_
_entity.id
_entity.type
_entity.pdbx_description
1 polymer ?
#
loop_
_entity_poly.entity_id
_entity_poly.type
_entity_poly.pdbx_seq_one_letter_code
_entity_poly.pdbx_strand_id
1 'polypeptide(L)'
;PLLNKKLIENSLNVIYGILQEYASRPLTGEISAFLNLCVYRVFRLLYSANPKNPQGLFSVPFRLFNGRSNAAQEIAISNAACLLSGDRVEGLEHPVEKGTAPSLSPDKITKEYPLFSTSLFNLIQNSESRMGIRKKPK
;
A
#
# COMPACT_ATOMS: atom_id res chain seq x y z
N PRO A 1 11.33 -4.54 16.67
CA PRO A 1 10.09 -5.17 16.16
C PRO A 1 8.82 -4.30 16.34
N LEU A 2 8.54 -3.83 17.56
CA LEU A 2 7.34 -3.03 17.89
C LEU A 2 7.29 -1.67 17.17
N LEU A 3 8.42 -0.98 17.05
CA LEU A 3 8.50 0.31 16.37
C LEU A 3 8.10 0.21 14.89
N ASN A 4 8.65 -0.77 14.16
CA ASN A 4 8.36 -0.97 12.74
C ASN A 4 6.88 -1.33 12.49
N LYS A 5 6.29 -2.16 13.37
CA LYS A 5 4.86 -2.49 13.30
C LYS A 5 4.01 -1.23 13.42
N LYS A 6 4.25 -0.41 14.47
CA LYS A 6 3.48 0.82 14.72
C LYS A 6 3.62 1.83 13.58
N LEU A 7 4.81 1.94 12.98
CA LEU A 7 5.02 2.80 11.81
C LEU A 7 4.11 2.39 10.64
N ILE A 8 4.03 1.10 10.33
CA ILE A 8 3.22 0.58 9.23
C ILE A 8 1.72 0.79 9.53
N GLU A 9 1.25 0.36 10.70
CA GLU A 9 -0.18 0.47 11.09
C GLU A 9 -0.67 1.92 11.05
N ASN A 10 0.10 2.84 11.66
CA ASN A 10 -0.26 4.26 11.67
C ASN A 10 -0.24 4.86 10.25
N SER A 11 0.71 4.47 9.41
CA SER A 11 0.78 4.96 8.03
C SER A 11 -0.40 4.48 7.19
N LEU A 12 -0.85 3.24 7.42
CA LEU A 12 -2.06 2.71 6.76
C LEU A 12 -3.31 3.49 7.16
N ASN A 13 -3.45 3.91 8.43
CA ASN A 13 -4.57 4.76 8.83
C ASN A 13 -4.61 6.08 8.05
N VAL A 14 -3.45 6.71 7.80
CA VAL A 14 -3.39 7.93 6.98
C VAL A 14 -3.75 7.64 5.53
N ILE A 15 -3.21 6.57 4.95
CA ILE A 15 -3.51 6.18 3.55
C ILE A 15 -5.01 5.95 3.36
N TYR A 16 -5.65 5.21 4.27
CA TYR A 16 -7.10 4.96 4.19
C TYR A 16 -7.94 6.22 4.47
N GLY A 17 -7.45 7.14 5.30
CA GLY A 17 -8.07 8.47 5.44
C GLY A 17 -8.06 9.24 4.13
N ILE A 18 -6.90 9.31 3.46
CA ILE A 18 -6.78 9.96 2.14
C ILE A 18 -7.68 9.29 1.10
N LEU A 19 -7.77 7.95 1.10
CA LEU A 19 -8.66 7.22 0.18
C LEU A 19 -10.15 7.58 0.37
N GLN A 20 -10.58 7.90 1.60
CA GLN A 20 -11.95 8.36 1.84
C GLN A 20 -12.22 9.71 1.16
N GLU A 21 -11.24 10.61 1.12
CA GLU A 21 -11.37 11.91 0.45
C GLU A 21 -11.54 11.78 -1.07
N TYR A 22 -10.95 10.75 -1.68
CA TYR A 22 -11.15 10.45 -3.10
C TYR A 22 -12.57 9.93 -3.42
N ALA A 23 -13.31 9.45 -2.41
CA ALA A 23 -14.66 8.87 -2.55
C ALA A 23 -14.79 7.80 -3.67
N SER A 24 -13.69 7.15 -4.06
CA SER A 24 -13.64 6.18 -5.16
C SER A 24 -13.48 4.77 -4.63
N ARG A 25 -14.56 3.98 -4.77
CA ARG A 25 -14.58 2.56 -4.40
C ARG A 25 -13.60 1.71 -5.24
N PRO A 26 -13.49 1.87 -6.57
CA PRO A 26 -12.51 1.15 -7.38
C PRO A 26 -11.08 1.46 -6.95
N LEU A 27 -10.73 2.74 -6.73
CA LEU A 27 -9.40 3.13 -6.27
C LEU A 27 -9.08 2.49 -4.91
N THR A 28 -10.02 2.56 -3.97
CA THR A 28 -9.87 1.94 -2.65
C THR A 28 -9.67 0.42 -2.78
N GLY A 29 -10.37 -0.22 -3.71
CA GLY A 29 -10.25 -1.64 -4.03
C GLY A 29 -8.84 -2.01 -4.52
N GLU A 30 -8.33 -1.30 -5.52
CA GLU A 30 -7.01 -1.59 -6.11
C GLU A 30 -5.87 -1.33 -5.12
N ILE A 31 -5.91 -0.22 -4.37
CA ILE A 31 -4.90 0.05 -3.32
C ILE A 31 -4.97 -1.00 -2.21
N SER A 32 -6.17 -1.42 -1.80
CA SER A 32 -6.33 -2.49 -0.82
C SER A 32 -5.81 -3.84 -1.35
N ALA A 33 -6.05 -4.15 -2.63
CA ALA A 33 -5.55 -5.37 -3.26
C ALA A 33 -4.00 -5.41 -3.26
N PHE A 34 -3.36 -4.30 -3.63
CA PHE A 34 -1.91 -4.15 -3.55
C PHE A 34 -1.37 -4.43 -2.13
N LEU A 35 -1.95 -3.80 -1.12
CA LEU A 35 -1.52 -3.97 0.29
C LEU A 35 -1.79 -5.39 0.81
N ASN A 36 -2.95 -5.97 0.50
CA ASN A 36 -3.32 -7.33 0.88
C ASN A 36 -2.34 -8.36 0.30
N LEU A 37 -1.95 -8.19 -0.97
CA LEU A 37 -0.99 -9.07 -1.61
C LEU A 37 0.42 -8.93 -1.01
N CYS A 38 0.80 -7.72 -0.57
CA CYS A 38 2.05 -7.52 0.17
C CYS A 38 2.04 -8.31 1.50
N VAL A 39 0.95 -8.22 2.27
CA VAL A 39 0.76 -8.99 3.52
C VAL A 39 0.79 -10.49 3.23
N TYR A 40 0.04 -10.95 2.22
CA TYR A 40 0.04 -12.35 1.79
C TYR A 40 1.45 -12.85 1.45
N ARG A 41 2.22 -12.08 0.68
CA ARG A 41 3.59 -12.46 0.25
C ARG A 41 4.53 -12.59 1.44
N VAL A 42 4.51 -11.62 2.35
CA VAL A 42 5.33 -11.65 3.57
C VAL A 42 4.91 -12.81 4.47
N PHE A 43 3.62 -12.99 4.70
CA PHE A 43 3.11 -14.09 5.52
C PHE A 43 3.42 -15.46 4.91
N ARG A 44 3.22 -15.63 3.61
CA ARG A 44 3.53 -16.89 2.90
C ARG A 44 5.00 -17.25 3.05
N LEU A 45 5.91 -16.27 2.93
CA LEU A 45 7.34 -16.47 3.12
C LEU A 45 7.66 -16.93 4.55
N LEU A 46 7.16 -16.20 5.56
CA LEU A 46 7.40 -16.50 6.98
C LEU A 46 6.79 -17.84 7.40
N TYR A 47 5.55 -18.12 7.00
CA TYR A 47 4.86 -19.37 7.32
C TYR A 47 5.58 -20.59 6.74
N SER A 48 6.16 -20.47 5.55
CA SER A 48 6.81 -21.60 4.86
C SER A 48 8.26 -21.81 5.29
N ALA A 49 8.83 -20.92 6.10
CA ALA A 49 10.20 -21.05 6.59
C ALA A 49 10.38 -22.31 7.45
N ASN A 50 9.31 -22.78 8.12
CA ASN A 50 9.30 -24.07 8.79
C ASN A 50 8.61 -25.12 7.88
N PRO A 51 9.33 -26.12 7.35
CA PRO A 51 8.77 -27.13 6.46
C PRO A 51 7.74 -28.04 7.13
N LYS A 52 7.67 -28.05 8.48
CA LYS A 52 6.64 -28.80 9.22
C LYS A 52 5.27 -28.11 9.20
N ASN A 53 5.20 -26.83 8.82
CA ASN A 53 3.94 -26.12 8.78
C ASN A 53 3.08 -26.66 7.61
N PRO A 54 1.80 -27.02 7.85
CA PRO A 54 0.92 -27.55 6.80
C PRO A 54 0.74 -26.59 5.62
N GLN A 55 1.19 -27.01 4.44
CA GLN A 55 1.14 -26.15 3.26
C GLN A 55 -0.25 -26.07 2.60
N GLY A 56 -1.19 -26.93 3.03
CA GLY A 56 -2.57 -26.98 2.53
C GLY A 56 -3.40 -25.72 2.80
N LEU A 57 -2.92 -24.79 3.64
CA LEU A 57 -3.52 -23.47 3.84
C LEU A 57 -3.52 -22.63 2.54
N PHE A 58 -2.61 -22.89 1.61
CA PHE A 58 -2.41 -22.07 0.42
C PHE A 58 -2.73 -22.84 -0.86
N SER A 59 -3.66 -22.30 -1.65
CA SER A 59 -3.98 -22.85 -2.97
C SER A 59 -2.88 -22.61 -4.01
N VAL A 60 -2.06 -21.55 -3.82
CA VAL A 60 -0.95 -21.25 -4.73
C VAL A 60 0.29 -22.07 -4.35
N PRO A 61 0.88 -22.83 -5.29
CA PRO A 61 2.13 -23.56 -5.04
C PRO A 61 3.25 -22.65 -4.55
N PHE A 62 4.06 -23.14 -3.61
CA PHE A 62 5.12 -22.33 -3.00
C PHE A 62 6.14 -21.80 -4.03
N ARG A 63 6.47 -22.55 -5.08
CA ARG A 63 7.39 -22.05 -6.11
C ARG A 63 6.82 -20.91 -6.96
N LEU A 64 5.49 -20.71 -6.95
CA LEU A 64 4.79 -19.74 -7.78
C LEU A 64 4.27 -18.52 -7.01
N PHE A 65 4.22 -18.58 -5.66
CA PHE A 65 3.54 -17.53 -4.88
C PHE A 65 4.18 -16.15 -5.09
N ASN A 66 5.52 -16.08 -5.13
CA ASN A 66 6.22 -14.80 -5.23
C ASN A 66 5.95 -14.13 -6.57
N GLY A 67 6.13 -14.85 -7.68
CA GLY A 67 5.86 -14.32 -9.02
C GLY A 67 4.40 -13.92 -9.21
N ARG A 68 3.45 -14.79 -8.79
CA ARG A 68 2.01 -14.51 -8.94
C ARG A 68 1.56 -13.32 -8.10
N SER A 69 1.97 -13.24 -6.83
CA SER A 69 1.61 -12.12 -5.96
C SER A 69 2.27 -10.81 -6.39
N ASN A 70 3.49 -10.85 -6.96
CA ASN A 70 4.13 -9.67 -7.55
C ASN A 70 3.37 -9.17 -8.78
N ALA A 71 3.08 -10.05 -9.73
CA ALA A 71 2.33 -9.67 -10.93
C ALA A 71 0.97 -9.06 -10.59
N ALA A 72 0.24 -9.66 -9.63
CA ALA A 72 -1.02 -9.12 -9.16
C ALA A 72 -0.88 -7.76 -8.42
N GLN A 73 0.22 -7.54 -7.69
CA GLN A 73 0.52 -6.22 -7.09
C GLN A 73 0.77 -5.16 -8.16
N GLU A 74 1.58 -5.48 -9.17
CA GLU A 74 1.88 -4.55 -10.27
C GLU A 74 0.63 -4.18 -11.08
N ILE A 75 -0.25 -5.15 -11.34
CA ILE A 75 -1.55 -4.88 -11.97
C ILE A 75 -2.37 -3.91 -11.10
N ALA A 76 -2.48 -4.20 -9.79
CA ALA A 76 -3.30 -3.39 -8.89
C ALA A 76 -2.80 -1.94 -8.78
N ILE A 77 -1.49 -1.72 -8.62
CA ILE A 77 -0.94 -0.37 -8.54
C ILE A 77 -1.03 0.37 -9.88
N SER A 78 -0.89 -0.34 -11.01
CA SER A 78 -1.08 0.23 -12.34
C SER A 78 -2.53 0.67 -12.57
N ASN A 79 -3.50 -0.16 -12.19
CA ASN A 79 -4.92 0.18 -12.27
C ASN A 79 -5.25 1.40 -11.40
N ALA A 80 -4.74 1.42 -10.17
CA ALA A 80 -4.91 2.57 -9.27
C ALA A 80 -4.34 3.87 -9.88
N ALA A 81 -3.19 3.80 -10.55
CA ALA A 81 -2.60 4.94 -11.25
C ALA A 81 -3.49 5.44 -12.40
N CYS A 82 -4.04 4.52 -13.23
CA CYS A 82 -4.99 4.88 -14.28
C CYS A 82 -6.29 5.51 -13.71
N LEU A 83 -6.81 4.96 -12.62
CA LEU A 83 -8.00 5.54 -11.97
C LEU A 83 -7.73 6.96 -11.47
N LEU A 84 -6.53 7.22 -10.92
CA LEU A 84 -6.09 8.53 -10.45
C LEU A 84 -5.86 9.54 -11.59
N SER A 85 -5.48 9.10 -12.80
CA SER A 85 -5.38 9.98 -13.98
C SER A 85 -6.75 10.35 -14.57
N GLY A 86 -7.83 9.74 -14.08
CA GLY A 86 -9.18 9.87 -14.61
C GLY A 86 -9.44 8.98 -15.82
N ASP A 87 -8.58 8.01 -16.08
CA ASP A 87 -8.72 7.06 -17.19
C ASP A 87 -9.47 5.80 -16.76
N ARG A 88 -10.16 5.17 -17.71
CA ARG A 88 -10.93 3.95 -17.47
C ARG A 88 -10.01 2.74 -17.43
N VAL A 89 -10.34 1.80 -16.54
CA VAL A 89 -9.71 0.47 -16.48
C VAL A 89 -10.80 -0.56 -16.79
N GLU A 90 -10.47 -1.56 -17.61
CA GLU A 90 -11.42 -2.62 -17.96
C GLU A 90 -11.91 -3.35 -16.70
N GLY A 91 -13.23 -3.53 -16.58
CA GLY A 91 -13.85 -4.18 -15.42
C GLY A 91 -13.94 -3.32 -14.16
N LEU A 92 -13.44 -2.08 -14.16
CA LEU A 92 -13.58 -1.13 -13.07
C LEU A 92 -14.40 0.08 -13.53
N GLU A 93 -15.56 0.27 -12.89
CA GLU A 93 -16.42 1.42 -13.19
C GLU A 93 -15.88 2.69 -12.50
N HIS A 94 -16.22 3.88 -13.01
CA HIS A 94 -16.04 5.18 -12.33
C HIS A 94 -14.58 5.52 -11.91
N PRO A 95 -13.75 6.06 -12.83
CA PRO A 95 -12.44 6.61 -12.46
C PRO A 95 -12.58 7.83 -11.54
N VAL A 96 -11.48 8.23 -10.91
CA VAL A 96 -11.46 9.46 -10.09
C VAL A 96 -11.72 10.64 -11.01
N GLU A 97 -12.66 11.50 -10.64
CA GLU A 97 -12.97 12.70 -11.41
C GLU A 97 -11.76 13.64 -11.48
N LYS A 98 -11.47 14.17 -12.67
CA LYS A 98 -10.32 15.05 -12.86
C LYS A 98 -10.47 16.30 -12.01
N GLY A 99 -9.45 16.61 -11.20
CA GLY A 99 -9.44 17.78 -10.32
C GLY A 99 -10.03 17.56 -8.93
N THR A 100 -10.52 16.36 -8.60
CA THR A 100 -11.04 16.04 -7.26
C THR A 100 -10.00 15.45 -6.32
N ALA A 101 -8.75 15.32 -6.76
CA ALA A 101 -7.66 14.84 -5.91
C ALA A 101 -7.47 15.78 -4.70
N PRO A 102 -7.37 15.24 -3.47
CA PRO A 102 -7.18 16.04 -2.27
C PRO A 102 -5.84 16.76 -2.31
N SER A 103 -5.84 18.01 -1.86
CA SER A 103 -4.62 18.80 -1.74
C SER A 103 -3.90 18.43 -0.45
N LEU A 104 -2.79 17.70 -0.57
CA LEU A 104 -1.98 17.24 0.56
C LEU A 104 -0.76 18.14 0.79
N SER A 105 -0.39 18.35 2.06
CA SER A 105 0.88 18.97 2.47
C SER A 105 1.32 18.39 3.82
N PRO A 106 2.61 18.49 4.20
CA PRO A 106 3.05 18.05 5.53
C PRO A 106 2.24 18.68 6.68
N ASP A 107 1.90 19.97 6.56
CA ASP A 107 1.11 20.68 7.56
C ASP A 107 -0.34 20.18 7.61
N LYS A 108 -0.97 19.95 6.46
CA LYS A 108 -2.33 19.37 6.39
C LYS A 108 -2.37 17.97 6.97
N ILE A 109 -1.44 17.11 6.57
CA ILE A 109 -1.34 15.74 7.09
C ILE A 109 -1.12 15.75 8.61
N THR A 110 -0.29 16.67 9.12
CA THR A 110 -0.07 16.81 10.57
C THR A 110 -1.33 17.27 11.29
N LYS A 111 -2.08 18.19 10.70
CA LYS A 111 -3.32 18.72 11.25
C LYS A 111 -4.46 17.69 11.25
N GLU A 112 -4.63 16.94 10.16
CA GLU A 112 -5.72 15.98 9.98
C GLU A 112 -5.44 14.63 10.66
N TYR A 113 -4.16 14.22 10.70
CA TYR A 113 -3.74 12.94 11.27
C TYR A 113 -2.67 13.12 12.37
N PRO A 114 -2.94 13.91 13.43
CA PRO A 114 -1.92 14.28 14.42
C PRO A 114 -1.32 13.07 15.17
N LEU A 115 -2.10 11.99 15.34
CA LEU A 115 -1.64 10.76 16.00
C LEU A 115 -0.74 9.89 15.10
N PHE A 116 -0.78 10.09 13.78
CA PHE A 116 -0.20 9.17 12.81
C PHE A 116 0.86 9.81 11.89
N SER A 117 0.81 11.14 11.69
CA SER A 117 1.68 11.89 10.77
C SER A 117 3.17 11.65 10.98
N THR A 118 3.63 11.68 12.23
CA THR A 118 5.04 11.42 12.58
C THR A 118 5.47 10.00 12.16
N SER A 119 4.57 9.02 12.30
CA SER A 119 4.86 7.65 11.87
C SER A 119 4.96 7.54 10.36
N LEU A 120 4.08 8.21 9.63
CA LEU A 120 4.12 8.27 8.17
C LEU A 120 5.41 8.94 7.66
N PHE A 121 5.81 10.08 8.24
CA PHE A 121 7.03 10.76 7.83
C PHE A 121 8.30 9.94 8.11
N ASN A 122 8.34 9.26 9.25
CA ASN A 122 9.42 8.32 9.54
C ASN A 122 9.42 7.12 8.58
N LEU A 123 8.25 6.59 8.22
CA LEU A 123 8.14 5.52 7.23
C LEU A 123 8.68 5.96 5.87
N ILE A 124 8.37 7.18 5.41
CA ILE A 124 8.91 7.75 4.16
C ILE A 124 10.45 7.80 4.23
N GLN A 125 11.01 8.43 5.26
CA GLN A 125 12.47 8.56 5.41
C GLN A 125 13.18 7.20 5.46
N ASN A 126 12.64 6.25 6.22
CA ASN A 126 13.21 4.92 6.34
C ASN A 126 13.15 4.16 5.01
N SER A 127 12.06 4.32 4.28
CA SER A 127 11.87 3.68 2.97
C SER A 127 12.83 4.23 1.93
N GLU A 128 12.96 5.56 1.84
CA GLU A 128 13.92 6.21 0.94
C GLU A 128 15.36 5.81 1.27
N SER A 129 15.73 5.82 2.56
CA SER A 129 17.05 5.38 3.00
C SER A 129 17.34 3.93 2.59
N ARG A 130 16.33 3.05 2.67
CA ARG A 130 16.44 1.66 2.20
C ARG A 130 16.61 1.56 0.68
N MET A 131 16.05 2.50 -0.07
CA MET A 131 16.25 2.64 -1.53
C MET A 131 17.57 3.34 -1.88
N GLY A 132 18.42 3.67 -0.89
CA GLY A 132 19.70 4.35 -1.11
C GLY A 132 19.56 5.87 -1.33
N ILE A 133 18.37 6.43 -1.12
CA ILE A 133 18.09 7.85 -1.27
C ILE A 133 18.08 8.49 0.12
N ARG A 134 18.90 9.52 0.31
CA ARG A 134 18.88 10.32 1.55
C ARG A 134 18.53 11.76 1.21
N LYS A 135 17.55 12.29 1.95
CA LYS A 135 17.22 13.70 1.88
C LYS A 135 18.44 14.50 2.32
N LYS A 136 18.99 15.34 1.43
CA LYS A 136 20.08 16.25 1.79
C LYS A 136 19.55 17.20 2.88
N PRO A 137 20.29 17.44 3.98
CA PRO A 137 19.92 18.51 4.89
C PRO A 137 19.85 19.82 4.10
N LYS A 138 18.79 20.60 4.34
CA LYS A 138 18.67 21.97 3.84
C LYS A 138 19.66 22.86 4.57
#